data_AF-A0AAD5TKL8-F1
#
_entry.id   AF-A0AAD5TKL8-F1
#
_cell.length_a   1.000
_cell.length_b   1.000
_cell.length_c   1.000
_cell.angle_alpha   90.00
_cell.angle_beta   90.00
_cell.angle_gamma   90.00
#
_symmetry.space_group_name_H-M   'P 1'
#
loop_
_entity.id
_entity.type
_entity.pdbx_description
1 polymer ?
#
loop_
_entity_poly.entity_id
_entity_poly.type
_entity_poly.pdbx_seq_one_letter_code
_entity_poly.pdbx_strand_id
1 'polypeptide(L)'
;MTNDHDDGGAPPNTYITREELQKEGIPLAWRDYCAHLLPDLNKCRKESYYLPWKCENERVAWMKCQYDDYQRRMRKLEKRQSQREADRADSVAESL
;
A
#
# COMPACT_ATOMS: atom_id res chain seq x y z
N MET A 1 -3.76 -18.21 12.28
CA MET A 1 -4.20 -16.81 12.09
C MET A 1 -3.85 -16.41 10.67
N THR A 2 -4.53 -16.98 9.68
CA THR A 2 -4.43 -16.47 8.31
C THR A 2 -5.55 -15.44 8.18
N ASN A 3 -5.18 -14.16 8.21
CA ASN A 3 -6.12 -13.11 7.86
C ASN A 3 -6.21 -13.09 6.33
N ASP A 4 -6.86 -14.11 5.79
CA ASP A 4 -7.28 -14.16 4.38
C ASP A 4 -8.49 -13.23 4.22
N HIS A 5 -8.23 -11.92 4.32
CA HIS A 5 -9.11 -10.95 3.67
C HIS A 5 -8.81 -11.04 2.17
N ASP A 6 -9.57 -11.89 1.49
CA ASP A 6 -9.48 -12.08 0.04
C ASP A 6 -10.15 -10.89 -0.66
N ASP A 7 -9.42 -9.76 -0.73
CA ASP A 7 -9.91 -8.54 -1.37
C ASP A 7 -9.87 -8.63 -2.92
N GLY A 8 -9.61 -9.82 -3.49
CA GLY A 8 -9.43 -10.00 -4.95
C GLY A 8 -8.28 -9.18 -5.55
N GLY A 9 -7.39 -8.62 -4.71
CA GLY A 9 -6.34 -7.70 -5.13
C GLY A 9 -6.80 -6.26 -5.41
N ALA A 10 -7.99 -5.86 -4.93
CA ALA A 10 -8.43 -4.48 -4.95
C ALA A 10 -7.51 -3.61 -4.06
N PRO A 11 -7.19 -2.36 -4.47
CA PRO A 11 -6.43 -1.45 -3.62
C PRO A 11 -7.24 -1.08 -2.36
N PRO A 12 -6.57 -0.81 -1.23
CA PRO A 12 -7.24 -0.34 -0.03
C PRO A 12 -7.95 0.99 -0.31
N ASN A 13 -9.09 1.20 0.36
CA ASN A 13 -9.91 2.37 0.15
C ASN A 13 -9.18 3.64 0.60
N THR A 14 -9.09 4.62 -0.30
CA THR A 14 -8.47 5.92 -0.05
C THR A 14 -9.52 6.99 0.05
N TYR A 15 -9.60 7.66 1.19
CA TYR A 15 -10.62 8.67 1.45
C TYR A 15 -10.11 10.12 1.37
N ILE A 16 -8.83 10.32 1.02
CA ILE A 16 -8.22 11.65 0.88
C ILE A 16 -8.01 12.01 -0.60
N THR A 17 -8.31 13.26 -0.96
CA THR A 17 -8.09 13.79 -2.31
C THR A 17 -6.63 14.20 -2.54
N ARG A 18 -6.25 14.40 -3.80
CA ARG A 18 -4.89 14.83 -4.16
C ARG A 18 -4.59 16.25 -3.69
N GLU A 19 -5.60 17.11 -3.76
CA GLU A 19 -5.56 18.50 -3.31
C GLU A 19 -5.37 18.57 -1.79
N GLU A 20 -6.05 17.72 -1.03
CA GLU A 20 -5.88 17.59 0.42
C GLU A 20 -4.49 17.08 0.79
N LEU A 21 -3.96 16.06 0.10
CA LEU A 21 -2.57 15.60 0.33
C LEU A 21 -1.52 16.68 0.06
N GLN A 22 -1.78 17.56 -0.91
CA GLN A 22 -0.91 18.70 -1.18
C GLN A 22 -1.01 19.74 -0.06
N LYS A 23 -2.23 20.04 0.42
CA LYS A 23 -2.47 20.96 1.53
C LYS A 23 -1.81 20.49 2.83
N GLU A 24 -1.85 19.19 3.10
CA GLU A 24 -1.19 18.56 4.26
C GLU A 24 0.33 18.45 4.11
N GLY A 25 0.90 18.87 2.96
CA GLY A 25 2.34 18.87 2.74
C GLY A 25 2.94 17.47 2.62
N ILE A 26 2.17 16.46 2.19
CA ILE A 26 2.68 15.10 2.03
C ILE A 26 3.56 15.02 0.77
N PRO A 27 4.83 14.56 0.87
CA PRO A 27 5.71 14.40 -0.28
C PRO A 27 5.18 13.39 -1.30
N LEU A 28 5.48 13.56 -2.58
CA LEU A 28 5.00 12.68 -3.67
C LEU A 28 5.33 11.20 -3.42
N ALA A 29 6.49 10.92 -2.82
CA ALA A 29 6.93 9.56 -2.51
C ALA A 29 5.99 8.82 -1.54
N TRP A 30 5.17 9.53 -0.76
CA TRP A 30 4.29 8.97 0.26
C TRP A 30 2.80 9.13 -0.09
N ARG A 31 2.47 9.52 -1.33
CA ARG A 31 1.09 9.65 -1.83
C ARG A 31 0.60 8.33 -2.45
N ASP A 32 0.74 7.25 -1.69
CA ASP A 32 0.23 5.92 -2.04
C ASP A 32 -1.20 5.70 -1.52
N TYR A 33 -1.72 4.48 -1.64
CA TYR A 33 -3.06 4.15 -1.12
C TYR A 33 -3.16 4.25 0.41
N CYS A 34 -2.07 4.40 1.15
CA CYS A 34 -2.08 4.53 2.61
C CYS A 34 -1.90 5.99 3.08
N ALA A 35 -1.76 6.94 2.14
CA ALA A 35 -1.48 8.33 2.43
C ALA A 35 -2.56 9.05 3.26
N HIS A 36 -3.79 8.53 3.25
CA HIS A 36 -4.91 9.05 4.05
C HIS A 36 -4.71 8.92 5.56
N LEU A 37 -3.78 8.08 6.02
CA LEU A 37 -3.42 7.92 7.44
C LEU A 37 -2.32 8.88 7.91
N LEU A 38 -1.58 9.48 6.96
CA LEU A 38 -0.43 10.33 7.27
C LEU A 38 -0.80 11.68 7.92
N PRO A 39 -1.91 12.35 7.57
CA PRO A 39 -2.30 13.58 8.26
C PRO A 39 -2.46 13.39 9.77
N ASP A 40 -3.16 12.33 10.21
CA ASP A 40 -3.37 12.03 11.63
C ASP A 40 -2.04 11.71 12.34
N LEU A 41 -1.20 10.87 11.73
CA LEU A 41 0.12 10.54 12.26
C LEU A 41 1.02 11.78 12.36
N ASN A 42 1.03 12.64 11.35
CA ASN A 42 1.85 13.85 11.33
C ASN A 42 1.35 14.91 12.32
N LYS A 43 0.03 15.00 12.52
CA LYS A 43 -0.56 15.82 13.57
C LYS A 43 -0.11 15.35 14.95
N CYS A 44 -0.27 14.06 15.27
CA CYS A 44 0.19 13.50 16.54
C CYS A 44 1.70 13.73 16.75
N ARG A 45 2.53 13.53 15.73
CA ARG A 45 3.98 13.75 15.81
C ARG A 45 4.34 15.21 16.12
N LYS A 46 3.67 16.18 15.49
CA LYS A 46 3.90 17.60 15.76
C LYS A 46 3.47 17.98 17.19
N GLU A 47 2.30 17.53 17.63
CA GLU A 47 1.77 17.82 18.97
C GLU A 47 2.61 17.19 20.08
N SER A 48 3.15 16.00 19.84
CA SER A 48 3.96 15.25 20.80
C SER A 48 5.47 15.49 20.68
N TYR A 49 5.92 16.43 19.84
CA TYR A 49 7.36 16.65 19.56
C TYR A 49 8.11 15.36 19.15
N TYR A 50 7.46 14.51 18.36
CA TYR A 50 8.02 13.27 17.81
C TYR A 50 8.48 12.24 18.86
N LEU A 51 7.86 12.24 20.04
CA LEU A 51 8.16 11.26 21.07
C LEU A 51 7.86 9.82 20.57
N PRO A 52 8.81 8.87 20.66
CA PRO A 52 8.66 7.54 20.06
C PRO A 52 7.47 6.70 20.56
N TRP A 53 6.98 6.96 21.78
CA TRP A 53 5.94 6.17 22.46
C TRP A 53 4.54 6.79 22.42
N LYS A 54 4.34 7.97 21.80
CA LYS A 54 3.05 8.69 21.84
C LYS A 54 2.10 8.40 20.68
N CYS A 55 2.62 8.16 19.48
CA CYS A 55 1.83 8.01 18.25
C CYS A 55 1.88 6.57 17.71
N GLU A 56 1.87 5.59 18.61
CA GLU A 56 2.03 4.17 18.24
C GLU A 56 0.84 3.67 17.43
N ASN A 57 -0.39 4.03 17.82
CA ASN A 57 -1.60 3.57 17.15
C ASN A 57 -1.65 4.03 15.68
N GLU A 58 -1.42 5.33 15.45
CA GLU A 58 -1.41 5.93 14.11
C GLU A 58 -0.26 5.37 13.27
N ARG A 59 0.91 5.15 13.90
CA ARG A 59 2.07 4.56 13.23
C ARG A 59 1.79 3.12 12.82
N VAL A 60 1.26 2.30 13.71
CA VAL A 60 0.95 0.89 13.46
C VAL A 60 -0.16 0.77 12.41
N ALA A 61 -1.18 1.63 12.46
CA ALA A 61 -2.22 1.68 11.43
C ALA A 61 -1.64 1.96 10.04
N TRP A 62 -0.79 2.99 9.91
CA TRP A 62 -0.11 3.30 8.66
C TRP A 62 0.82 2.17 8.19
N MET A 63 1.62 1.60 9.09
CA MET A 63 2.53 0.49 8.78
C MET A 63 1.79 -0.77 8.34
N LYS A 64 0.66 -1.09 8.99
CA LYS A 64 -0.19 -2.22 8.60
C LYS A 64 -0.75 -2.01 7.19
N CYS A 65 -1.29 -0.84 6.90
CA CYS A 65 -1.76 -0.53 5.55
C CYS A 65 -0.66 -0.71 4.50
N GLN A 66 0.56 -0.23 4.79
CA GLN A 66 1.71 -0.38 3.88
C GLN A 66 2.11 -1.84 3.66
N TYR A 67 2.07 -2.65 4.73
CA TYR A 67 2.34 -4.06 4.63
C TYR A 67 1.28 -4.78 3.80
N ASP A 68 0.00 -4.50 4.03
CA ASP A 68 -1.11 -5.08 3.28
C ASP A 68 -1.04 -4.68 1.79
N ASP A 69 -0.66 -3.43 1.50
CA ASP A 69 -0.41 -2.92 0.14
C ASP A 69 0.76 -3.64 -0.55
N TYR A 70 1.86 -3.86 0.17
CA TYR A 70 3.00 -4.62 -0.31
C TYR A 70 2.58 -6.07 -0.65
N GLN A 71 1.88 -6.76 0.24
CA GLN A 71 1.41 -8.13 0.00
C GLN A 71 0.47 -8.20 -1.21
N ARG A 72 -0.40 -7.20 -1.40
CA ARG A 72 -1.23 -7.07 -2.61
C ARG A 72 -0.37 -6.94 -3.87
N ARG A 73 0.67 -6.10 -3.84
CA ARG A 73 1.59 -5.92 -4.99
C ARG A 73 2.38 -7.18 -5.31
N MET A 74 2.80 -7.94 -4.29
CA MET A 74 3.49 -9.22 -4.48
C MET A 74 2.59 -10.25 -5.17
N ARG A 75 1.36 -10.44 -4.68
CA ARG A 75 0.36 -11.31 -5.34
C ARG A 75 0.10 -10.91 -6.80
N LYS A 76 0.02 -9.61 -7.09
CA LYS A 76 -0.14 -9.10 -8.46
C LYS A 76 1.09 -9.39 -9.32
N LEU A 77 2.30 -9.32 -8.76
CA LEU A 77 3.53 -9.62 -9.46
C LEU A 77 3.62 -11.11 -9.79
N GLU A 78 3.35 -11.99 -8.82
CA GLU A 78 3.32 -13.44 -9.01
C GLU A 78 2.33 -13.84 -10.11
N LYS A 79 1.11 -13.28 -10.09
CA LYS A 79 0.12 -13.51 -11.15
C LYS A 79 0.61 -13.08 -12.54
N ARG A 80 1.33 -11.96 -12.63
CA ARG A 80 1.91 -11.50 -13.91
C ARG A 80 3.08 -12.36 -14.36
N GLN A 81 3.86 -12.91 -13.42
CA GLN A 81 4.96 -13.81 -13.73
C GLN A 81 4.42 -15.13 -14.30
N SER A 82 3.43 -15.75 -13.64
CA SER A 82 2.83 -17.00 -14.13
C SER A 82 2.16 -16.83 -15.49
N GLN A 83 1.48 -15.71 -15.73
CA GLN A 83 0.92 -15.38 -17.04
C GLN A 83 2.00 -15.29 -18.12
N ARG A 84 3.10 -14.58 -17.85
CA ARG A 84 4.22 -14.46 -18.79
C ARG A 84 4.91 -15.79 -19.09
N GLU A 85 5.01 -16.68 -18.10
CA GLU A 85 5.56 -18.02 -18.28
C GLU A 85 4.64 -18.88 -19.14
N ALA A 86 3.32 -18.80 -18.93
CA ALA A 86 2.34 -19.45 -19.80
C ALA A 86 2.41 -18.90 -21.24
N ASP A 87 2.38 -17.58 -21.41
CA ASP A 87 2.50 -16.93 -22.73
C ASP A 87 3.80 -17.33 -23.45
N ARG A 88 4.91 -17.44 -22.69
CA ARG A 88 6.20 -17.92 -23.21
C ARG A 88 6.14 -19.40 -23.60
N ALA A 89 5.51 -20.26 -22.80
CA ALA A 89 5.34 -21.67 -23.15
C ALA A 89 4.48 -21.85 -24.41
N ASP A 90 3.39 -21.08 -24.51
CA ASP A 90 2.48 -21.09 -25.65
C ASP A 90 3.19 -20.63 -26.93
N SER A 91 3.94 -19.51 -26.87
CA SER A 91 4.71 -19.03 -28.03
C SER A 91 5.81 -20.00 -28.49
N VAL A 92 6.43 -20.75 -27.57
CA VAL A 92 7.39 -21.80 -27.94
C VAL A 92 6.66 -22.98 -28.59
N ALA A 93 5.51 -23.40 -28.05
CA ALA A 93 4.70 -24.48 -28.60
C ALA A 93 4.17 -24.18 -30.02
N GLU A 94 3.78 -22.92 -30.29
CA GLU A 94 3.29 -22.48 -31.60
C GLU A 94 4.42 -22.35 -32.66
N SER A 95 5.67 -22.27 -32.22
CA SER A 95 6.85 -22.21 -33.09
C SER A 95 7.43 -23.57 -33.50
N LEU A 96 6.87 -24.67 -32.98
CA LEU A 96 7.23 -26.06 -33.30
C LEU A 96 6.25 -26.69 -34.28
#